data_AF-A0A432Q924-F1
#
_entry.id   AF-A0A432Q924-F1
#
_cell.length_a   1.000
_cell.length_b   1.000
_cell.length_c   1.000
_cell.angle_alpha   90.00
_cell.angle_beta   90.00
_cell.angle_gamma   90.00
#
_symmetry.space_group_name_H-M   'P 1'
#
loop_
_entity.id
_entity.type
_entity.pdbx_description
1 polymer ?
#
loop_
_entity_poly.entity_id
_entity_poly.type
_entity_poly.pdbx_seq_one_letter_code
_entity_poly.pdbx_strand_id
1 'polypeptide(L)'
;MDIPYYHVDAFTGSLFRGNPAGVCLLQSWLPDDLLLAIAHENRLSETAFLVGKKGEYELRWFTPATEVDLCGHATLAASFVLYTFTDCGPGPLIFHSQSGELSVSR
;
A
#
# COMPACT_ATOMS: atom_id res chain seq x y z
N MET A 1 11.28 -16.31 -2.13
CA MET A 1 10.78 -15.20 -1.29
C MET A 1 9.47 -14.79 -1.92
N ASP A 2 8.38 -14.88 -1.18
CA ASP A 2 7.04 -14.70 -1.73
C ASP A 2 6.49 -13.37 -1.22
N ILE A 3 6.05 -12.51 -2.15
CA ILE A 3 5.50 -11.18 -1.85
C ILE A 3 4.02 -11.20 -2.28
N PRO A 4 3.06 -11.29 -1.34
CA PRO A 4 1.66 -11.07 -1.65
C PRO A 4 1.46 -9.69 -2.31
N TYR A 5 0.83 -9.70 -3.48
CA TYR A 5 0.59 -8.53 -4.30
C TYR A 5 -0.88 -8.41 -4.69
N TYR A 6 -1.40 -7.19 -4.65
CA TYR A 6 -2.74 -6.84 -5.06
C TYR A 6 -2.69 -5.65 -6.02
N HIS A 7 -3.46 -5.73 -7.11
CA HIS A 7 -3.73 -4.61 -7.99
C HIS A 7 -5.12 -4.07 -7.64
N VAL A 8 -5.20 -2.81 -7.23
CA VAL A 8 -6.47 -2.20 -6.79
C VAL A 8 -6.71 -0.89 -7.51
N ASP A 9 -7.90 -0.76 -8.09
CA ASP A 9 -8.40 0.48 -8.64
C ASP A 9 -9.06 1.32 -7.52
N ALA A 10 -8.38 2.37 -7.05
CA ALA A 10 -8.89 3.23 -5.99
C ALA A 10 -9.98 4.20 -6.49
N PHE A 11 -10.88 4.62 -5.60
CA PHE A 11 -12.00 5.55 -5.88
C PHE A 11 -13.03 5.06 -6.90
N THR A 12 -13.17 3.75 -7.07
CA THR A 12 -14.17 3.18 -7.99
C THR A 12 -14.78 1.90 -7.44
N GLY A 13 -16.03 1.61 -7.84
CA GLY A 13 -16.67 0.31 -7.67
C GLY A 13 -16.75 -0.50 -8.98
N SER A 14 -16.14 -0.02 -10.06
CA SER A 14 -16.11 -0.64 -11.38
C SER A 14 -14.66 -0.86 -11.82
N LEU A 15 -14.41 -2.01 -12.45
CA LEU A 15 -13.09 -2.36 -12.99
C LEU A 15 -12.63 -1.36 -14.06
N PHE A 16 -11.32 -1.13 -14.13
CA PHE A 16 -10.65 -0.30 -15.13
C PHE A 16 -11.04 1.18 -15.08
N ARG A 17 -11.42 1.65 -13.88
CA ARG A 17 -11.73 3.07 -13.60
C ARG A 17 -10.99 3.48 -12.33
N GLY A 18 -11.08 4.76 -11.96
CA GLY A 18 -10.38 5.24 -10.77
C GLY A 18 -8.87 5.36 -10.98
N ASN A 19 -8.09 5.19 -9.92
CA ASN A 19 -6.64 5.29 -9.98
C ASN A 19 -5.98 3.99 -9.49
N PRO A 20 -5.28 3.25 -10.36
CA PRO A 20 -4.69 1.96 -10.00
C PRO A 20 -3.47 2.12 -9.09
N ALA A 21 -3.38 1.28 -8.08
CA ALA A 21 -2.21 1.15 -7.23
C ALA A 21 -1.86 -0.33 -7.00
N GLY A 22 -0.56 -0.60 -6.94
CA GLY A 22 -0.03 -1.87 -6.47
C GLY A 22 0.01 -1.87 -4.94
N VAL A 23 -0.28 -2.99 -4.29
CA VAL A 23 -0.18 -3.14 -2.83
C VAL A 23 0.57 -4.42 -2.52
N CYS A 24 1.70 -4.29 -1.82
CA CYS A 24 2.55 -5.38 -1.38
C CYS A 24 2.51 -5.53 0.14
N LEU A 25 2.16 -6.73 0.62
CA LEU A 25 2.19 -7.05 2.05
C LEU A 25 3.49 -7.77 2.39
N LEU A 26 4.35 -7.15 3.17
CA LEU A 26 5.68 -7.65 3.52
C LEU A 26 5.72 -8.17 4.96
N GLN A 27 6.55 -9.18 5.21
CA GLN A 27 6.83 -9.66 6.58
C GLN A 27 7.86 -8.77 7.29
N SER A 28 8.77 -8.18 6.52
CA SER A 28 9.81 -7.26 6.95
C SER A 28 10.20 -6.37 5.79
N TRP A 29 10.81 -5.22 6.07
CA TRP A 29 11.29 -4.34 5.02
C TRP A 29 12.32 -5.02 4.13
N LEU A 30 12.16 -4.80 2.83
CA LEU A 30 13.16 -5.15 1.83
C LEU A 30 14.13 -3.98 1.65
N PRO A 31 15.32 -4.24 1.07
CA PRO A 31 16.22 -3.17 0.63
C PRO A 31 15.51 -2.17 -0.30
N ASP A 32 15.85 -0.89 -0.18
CA ASP A 32 15.19 0.20 -0.92
C ASP A 32 15.31 0.06 -2.44
N ASP A 33 16.45 -0.44 -2.92
CA ASP A 33 16.69 -0.73 -4.33
C ASP A 33 15.75 -1.83 -4.85
N LEU A 34 15.43 -2.82 -4.02
CA LEU A 34 14.47 -3.87 -4.35
C LEU A 34 13.03 -3.36 -4.33
N LEU A 35 12.66 -2.52 -3.36
CA LEU A 35 11.34 -1.87 -3.33
C LEU A 35 11.12 -1.03 -4.59
N LEU A 36 12.12 -0.24 -4.98
CA LEU A 36 12.11 0.56 -6.19
C LEU A 36 12.04 -0.32 -7.44
N ALA A 37 12.81 -1.41 -7.51
CA ALA A 37 12.76 -2.34 -8.63
C ALA A 37 11.38 -3.00 -8.80
N ILE A 38 10.71 -3.36 -7.70
CA ILE A 38 9.35 -3.90 -7.72
C ILE A 38 8.36 -2.84 -8.25
N ALA A 39 8.43 -1.61 -7.73
CA ALA A 39 7.56 -0.53 -8.19
C ALA A 39 7.76 -0.22 -9.67
N HIS A 40 9.02 -0.24 -10.13
CA HIS A 40 9.37 -0.10 -11.54
C HIS A 40 8.80 -1.22 -12.40
N GLU A 41 8.89 -2.48 -11.94
CA GLU A 41 8.35 -3.64 -12.65
C GLU A 41 6.82 -3.59 -12.77
N ASN A 42 6.12 -3.15 -11.71
CA ASN A 42 4.66 -3.04 -11.70
C ASN A 42 4.12 -2.01 -12.72
N ARG A 43 4.89 -0.96 -13.02
CA ARG A 43 4.53 0.13 -13.95
C ARG A 43 3.15 0.77 -13.70
N LEU A 44 2.79 0.90 -12.43
CA LEU A 44 1.62 1.66 -11.98
C LEU A 44 2.04 3.08 -11.55
N SER A 45 1.07 3.95 -11.29
CA SER A 45 1.32 5.28 -10.73
C SER A 45 2.15 5.14 -9.44
N GLU A 46 1.68 4.29 -8.52
CA GLU A 46 2.36 3.98 -7.27
C GLU A 46 2.17 2.51 -6.86
N THR A 47 3.18 1.98 -6.16
CA THR A 47 3.10 0.74 -5.37
C THR A 47 3.25 1.08 -3.89
N ALA A 48 2.28 0.67 -3.08
CA ALA A 48 2.30 0.75 -1.63
C ALA A 48 2.92 -0.52 -1.04
N PHE A 49 3.85 -0.37 -0.11
CA PHE A 49 4.46 -1.46 0.63
C PHE A 49 4.12 -1.33 2.11
N LEU A 50 3.71 -2.43 2.72
CA LEU A 50 3.23 -2.47 4.10
C LEU A 50 4.02 -3.49 4.92
N VAL A 51 4.42 -3.11 6.13
CA VAL A 51 4.92 -4.02 7.16
C VAL A 51 4.12 -3.76 8.43
N GLY A 52 3.54 -4.80 9.02
CA GLY A 52 2.75 -4.64 10.25
C GLY A 52 1.65 -5.68 10.36
N LYS A 53 0.79 -5.51 11.37
CA LYS A 53 -0.34 -6.41 11.64
C LYS A 53 -1.32 -5.77 12.61
N LYS A 54 -2.53 -6.35 12.67
CA LYS A 54 -3.53 -6.03 13.71
C LYS A 54 -3.91 -4.56 13.79
N GLY A 55 -4.08 -3.93 12.63
CA GLY A 55 -4.59 -2.56 12.52
C GLY A 55 -3.52 -1.46 12.55
N GLU A 56 -2.25 -1.82 12.75
CA GLU A 56 -1.14 -0.87 12.77
C GLU A 56 -0.04 -1.34 11.81
N TYR A 57 0.36 -0.44 10.91
CA TYR A 57 1.25 -0.75 9.80
C TYR A 57 2.22 0.41 9.53
N GLU A 58 3.46 0.09 9.19
CA GLU A 58 4.33 1.03 8.50
C GLU A 58 4.00 0.99 6.99
N LEU A 59 4.00 2.16 6.35
CA LEU A 59 3.57 2.33 4.97
C LEU A 59 4.54 3.23 4.21
N ARG A 60 5.00 2.72 3.06
CA ARG A 60 5.86 3.43 2.09
C ARG A 60 5.25 3.37 0.71
N TRP A 61 5.44 4.40 -0.11
CA TRP A 61 4.94 4.47 -1.48
C TRP A 61 6.06 4.74 -2.46
N PHE A 62 6.05 4.00 -3.56
CA PHE A 62 7.03 4.17 -4.61
C PHE A 62 6.32 4.38 -5.93
N THR A 63 6.72 5.41 -6.65
CA THR A 63 6.52 5.48 -8.10
C THR A 63 7.53 4.53 -8.78
N PRO A 64 7.44 4.30 -10.10
CA PRO A 64 8.48 3.57 -10.83
C PRO A 64 9.89 4.16 -10.76
N ALA A 65 10.05 5.39 -10.29
CA ALA A 65 11.34 6.11 -10.31
C ALA A 65 11.87 6.50 -8.93
N THR A 66 11.01 6.64 -7.92
CA THR A 66 11.41 7.11 -6.58
C THR A 66 10.35 6.80 -5.52
N GLU A 67 10.78 6.75 -4.26
CA GLU A 67 9.90 6.86 -3.11
C GLU A 67 9.25 8.25 -3.04
N VAL A 68 8.01 8.30 -2.54
CA VAL A 68 7.25 9.54 -2.29
C VAL A 68 6.73 9.57 -0.86
N ASP A 69 6.69 10.77 -0.27
CA ASP A 69 6.39 10.94 1.15
C ASP A 69 4.93 10.69 1.51
N LEU A 70 4.00 10.86 0.56
CA LEU A 70 2.56 10.70 0.76
C LEU A 70 1.84 10.38 -0.55
N CYS A 71 0.96 9.38 -0.53
CA CYS A 71 0.06 9.11 -1.66
C CYS A 71 -1.33 8.65 -1.19
N GLY A 72 -2.36 9.49 -1.42
CA GLY A 72 -3.71 9.25 -0.90
C GLY A 72 -4.43 8.04 -1.52
N HIS A 73 -4.40 7.89 -2.84
CA HIS A 73 -5.13 6.79 -3.50
C HIS A 73 -4.49 5.43 -3.22
N ALA A 74 -3.16 5.35 -3.16
CA ALA A 74 -2.46 4.12 -2.78
C ALA A 74 -2.65 3.78 -1.30
N THR A 75 -2.82 4.78 -0.42
CA THR A 75 -3.24 4.57 0.98
C THR A 75 -4.65 3.98 1.07
N LEU A 76 -5.59 4.47 0.24
CA LEU A 76 -6.94 3.91 0.17
C LEU A 76 -6.95 2.49 -0.41
N ALA A 77 -6.12 2.22 -1.41
CA ALA A 77 -5.94 0.88 -1.95
C ALA A 77 -5.39 -0.08 -0.88
N ALA A 78 -4.35 0.34 -0.13
CA ALA A 78 -3.79 -0.41 0.97
C ALA A 78 -4.82 -0.72 2.06
N SER A 79 -5.60 0.28 2.49
CA SER A 79 -6.64 0.08 3.50
C SER A 79 -7.72 -0.89 3.04
N PHE A 80 -8.14 -0.81 1.77
CA PHE A 80 -9.08 -1.77 1.17
C PHE A 80 -8.54 -3.21 1.24
N VAL A 81 -7.27 -3.42 0.87
CA VAL A 81 -6.63 -4.75 0.93
C VAL A 81 -6.61 -5.28 2.36
N LEU A 82 -6.20 -4.44 3.33
CA LEU A 82 -6.12 -4.85 4.73
C LEU A 82 -7.50 -5.20 5.31
N TYR A 83 -8.51 -4.36 5.09
CA TYR A 83 -9.88 -4.63 5.55
C TYR A 83 -10.52 -5.85 4.90
N THR A 84 -10.11 -6.21 3.68
CA THR A 84 -10.73 -7.30 2.91
C THR A 84 -10.03 -8.64 3.12
N PHE A 85 -8.70 -8.64 3.21
CA PHE A 85 -7.89 -9.86 3.13
C PHE A 85 -7.07 -10.16 4.38
N THR A 86 -7.14 -9.32 5.42
CA THR A 86 -6.39 -9.52 6.68
C THR A 86 -7.29 -9.40 7.90
N ASP A 87 -6.86 -9.96 9.03
CA ASP A 87 -7.48 -9.70 10.33
C ASP A 87 -6.90 -8.43 10.96
N CYS A 88 -7.37 -7.28 10.48
CA CYS A 88 -6.94 -5.97 10.97
C CYS A 88 -7.76 -5.46 12.17
N GLY A 89 -8.73 -6.24 12.65
CA GLY A 89 -9.66 -5.83 13.70
C GLY A 89 -10.73 -4.81 13.22
N PRO A 90 -11.65 -4.41 14.12
CA PRO A 90 -12.80 -3.56 13.78
C PRO A 90 -12.49 -2.05 13.81
N GLY A 91 -11.28 -1.66 14.23
CA GLY A 91 -10.90 -0.27 14.42
C GLY A 91 -10.44 0.44 13.13
N PRO A 92 -10.07 1.73 13.25
CA PRO A 92 -9.35 2.40 12.18
C PRO A 92 -7.99 1.73 11.95
N LEU A 93 -7.53 1.75 10.70
CA LEU A 93 -6.15 1.42 10.36
C LEU A 93 -5.27 2.63 10.66
N ILE A 94 -4.16 2.38 11.36
CA ILE A 94 -3.12 3.37 11.64
C ILE A 94 -1.91 3.04 10.78
N PHE A 95 -1.47 4.01 9.99
CA PHE A 95 -0.29 3.93 9.14
C PHE A 95 0.80 4.88 9.62
N HIS A 96 2.00 4.37 9.82
CA HIS A 96 3.20 5.16 10.10
C HIS A 96 3.98 5.35 8.81
N SER A 97 4.16 6.61 8.40
CA SER A 97 4.82 6.97 7.14
C SER A 97 5.84 8.09 7.32
N GLN A 98 6.60 8.42 6.27
CA GLN A 98 7.53 9.56 6.30
C GLN A 98 6.80 10.90 6.53
N SER A 99 5.53 11.00 6.11
CA SER A 99 4.69 12.18 6.37
C SER A 99 4.02 12.17 7.76
N GLY A 100 4.38 11.22 8.62
CA GLY A 100 3.77 11.03 9.94
C GLY A 100 2.67 9.97 9.95
N GLU A 101 1.88 9.99 11.02
CA GLU A 101 0.78 9.06 11.24
C GLU A 101 -0.43 9.42 10.37
N LEU A 102 -1.01 8.42 9.70
CA LEU A 102 -2.24 8.51 8.95
C LEU A 102 -3.26 7.54 9.52
N SER A 103 -4.52 7.97 9.59
CA SER A 103 -5.63 7.12 10.05
C SER A 103 -6.65 6.97 8.94
N VAL A 104 -7.08 5.73 8.68
CA VAL A 104 -8.15 5.43 7.72
C VAL A 104 -9.22 4.60 8.41
N SER A 105 -10.46 5.07 8.32
CA SER A 105 -11.65 4.36 8.75
C SER A 105 -12.46 3.87 7.56
N ARG A 106 -13.21 2.78 7.76
CA ARG A 106 -14.15 2.23 6.77
C ARG A 106 -15.39 3.09 6.58
#